data_AF-A0A7J9VI23-F1
#
_entry.id   AF-A0A7J9VI23-F1
#
_cell.length_a   1.000
_cell.length_b   1.000
_cell.length_c   1.000
_cell.angle_alpha   90.00
_cell.angle_beta   90.00
_cell.angle_gamma   90.00
#
_symmetry.space_group_name_H-M   'P 1'
#
loop_
_entity.id
_entity.type
_entity.pdbx_description
1 polymer ?
#
loop_
_entity_poly.entity_id
_entity_poly.type
_entity_poly.pdbx_seq_one_letter_code
_entity_poly.pdbx_strand_id
1 'polypeptide(L)' 'MLASVPSVHTQRERWLSGLLDGSHLVTGAFDGALGRAAAVTAVRKGDDVVVRGEIASVAGAAEAAAVVVPMRSYAIGVSA' A
#
# COMPACT_ATOMS: atom_id res chain seq x y z
N MET A 1 -3.87 -19.96 8.53
CA MET A 1 -3.29 -19.77 7.20
C MET A 1 -3.12 -18.27 7.01
N LEU A 2 -1.89 -17.76 6.90
CA LEU A 2 -1.68 -16.33 6.63
C LEU A 2 -2.08 -16.11 5.17
N ALA A 3 -2.95 -15.14 4.84
CA ALA A 3 -3.08 -14.72 3.45
C ALA A 3 -1.68 -14.51 2.88
N SER A 4 -1.33 -15.29 1.87
CA SER A 4 -0.06 -15.13 1.20
C SER A 4 -0.09 -13.75 0.55
N VAL A 5 0.78 -12.87 1.04
CA VAL A 5 1.20 -11.73 0.20
C VAL A 5 1.55 -12.34 -1.15
N PRO A 6 0.97 -11.86 -2.27
CA PRO A 6 1.21 -12.47 -3.56
C PRO A 6 2.71 -12.56 -3.77
N SER A 7 3.16 -13.71 -4.28
CA SER A 7 4.58 -13.91 -4.53
C SER A 7 5.14 -12.76 -5.36
N VAL A 8 6.43 -12.47 -5.20
CA VAL A 8 7.10 -11.43 -6.01
C VAL A 8 6.89 -11.66 -7.50
N HIS A 9 6.84 -12.93 -7.93
CA HIS A 9 6.56 -13.29 -9.32
C HIS A 9 5.15 -12.85 -9.74
N THR A 10 4.13 -13.21 -8.96
CA THR A 10 2.72 -12.81 -9.20
C THR A 10 2.55 -11.29 -9.21
N GLN A 11 3.25 -10.56 -8.33
CA GLN A 11 3.23 -9.10 -8.34
C GLN A 11 3.87 -8.53 -9.62
N ARG A 12 5.00 -9.10 -10.06
CA ARG A 12 5.68 -8.68 -11.28
C ARG A 12 4.79 -8.88 -12.51
N GLU A 13 4.17 -10.05 -12.65
CA GLU A 13 3.25 -10.34 -13.75
C GLU A 13 2.06 -9.38 -13.78
N ARG A 14 1.52 -9.04 -12.60
CA ARG A 14 0.38 -8.12 -12.49
C ARG A 14 0.71 -6.69 -12.90
N TRP A 15 1.88 -6.18 -12.52
CA TRP A 15 2.16 -4.75 -12.59
C TRP A 15 3.13 -4.34 -13.70
N LEU A 16 4.11 -5.18 -14.06
CA LEU A 16 5.24 -4.74 -14.86
C LEU A 16 4.87 -4.28 -16.27
N SER A 17 3.96 -4.99 -16.96
CA SER A 17 3.55 -4.58 -18.32
C SER A 17 2.97 -3.17 -18.32
N GLY A 18 1.95 -2.93 -17.49
CA GLY A 18 1.26 -1.64 -17.42
C GLY A 18 2.15 -0.47 -16.98
N LEU A 19 3.16 -0.75 -16.15
CA LEU A 19 4.18 0.23 -15.79
C LEU A 19 5.09 0.58 -16.97
N LEU A 20 5.47 -0.40 -17.79
CA LEU A 20 6.38 -0.20 -18.91
C LEU A 20 5.71 0.43 -20.13
N ASP A 21 4.44 0.10 -20.38
CA ASP A 21 3.65 0.66 -21.49
C ASP A 21 2.95 1.98 -21.14
N GLY A 22 2.98 2.38 -19.85
CA GLY A 22 2.42 3.64 -19.36
C GLY A 22 0.90 3.60 -19.11
N SER A 23 0.24 2.46 -19.28
CA SER A 23 -1.19 2.31 -18.97
C SER A 23 -1.48 2.31 -17.46
N HIS A 24 -0.50 2.00 -16.61
CA HIS A 24 -0.61 2.08 -15.17
C HIS A 24 0.32 3.16 -14.60
N LEU A 25 -0.26 4.25 -14.12
CA LEU A 25 0.44 5.16 -13.22
C LEU A 25 0.43 4.57 -11.81
N VAL A 26 1.61 4.38 -11.21
CA VAL A 26 1.76 4.02 -9.79
C VAL A 26 2.48 5.16 -9.09
N THR A 27 1.87 5.69 -8.03
CA THR A 27 2.41 6.83 -7.29
C THR A 27 2.72 6.47 -5.85
N GLY A 28 3.69 7.17 -5.26
CA GLY A 28 4.00 7.05 -3.84
C GLY A 28 3.15 8.02 -3.03
N ALA A 29 2.49 7.51 -1.98
CA ALA A 29 1.85 8.33 -0.98
C ALA A 29 2.62 8.18 0.33
N PHE A 30 3.60 9.06 0.53
CA PHE A 30 4.44 9.06 1.72
C PHE A 30 4.03 10.24 2.59
N ASP A 31 3.52 9.94 3.78
CA ASP A 31 3.33 10.96 4.82
C ASP A 31 4.54 11.00 5.77
N GLY A 32 4.79 12.19 6.31
CA GLY A 32 5.67 12.36 7.47
C GLY A 32 6.97 13.12 7.19
N ALA A 33 7.30 14.04 8.10
CA ALA A 33 8.67 14.48 8.28
C ALA A 33 9.53 13.28 8.68
N LEU A 34 10.80 13.26 8.24
CA LEU A 34 11.77 12.22 8.60
C LEU A 34 11.72 11.92 10.11
N GLY A 35 11.57 10.65 10.46
CA GLY A 35 11.53 10.19 11.86
C GLY A 35 10.14 10.18 12.52
N ARG A 36 9.06 10.52 11.81
CA ARG A 36 7.69 10.30 12.30
C ARG A 36 7.17 8.90 11.96
N ALA A 37 6.25 8.42 12.79
CA ALA A 37 5.46 7.24 12.49
C ALA A 37 4.59 7.47 11.25
N ALA A 38 4.41 6.43 10.43
CA ALA A 38 3.44 6.45 9.32
C ALA A 38 2.03 6.76 9.87
N ALA A 39 1.32 7.70 9.25
CA ALA A 39 -0.05 8.05 9.65
C ALA A 39 -1.06 6.99 9.21
N VAL A 40 -0.69 6.13 8.26
CA VAL A 40 -1.49 4.99 7.83
C VAL A 40 -1.18 3.76 8.68
N THR A 41 -2.26 3.14 9.17
CA THR A 41 -2.22 1.90 9.95
C THR A 41 -2.86 0.76 9.18
N ALA A 42 -2.42 -0.47 9.45
CA ALA A 42 -2.94 -1.67 8.85
C ALA A 42 -3.14 -2.78 9.87
N VAL A 43 -4.31 -3.42 9.83
CA VAL A 43 -4.65 -4.57 10.66
C VAL A 43 -4.99 -5.74 9.76
N ARG A 44 -4.37 -6.89 9.99
CA ARG A 44 -4.73 -8.14 9.29
C ARG A 44 -6.06 -8.67 9.81
N LYS A 45 -6.98 -9.00 8.92
CA LYS A 45 -8.27 -9.64 9.24
C LYS A 45 -8.45 -10.87 8.35
N GLY A 46 -8.09 -12.04 8.87
CA GLY A 46 -8.07 -13.27 8.07
C GLY A 46 -7.10 -13.13 6.90
N ASP A 47 -7.65 -13.24 5.68
CA ASP A 47 -6.89 -13.12 4.45
C ASP A 47 -6.75 -11.67 3.94
N ASP A 48 -7.45 -10.73 4.57
CA ASP A 48 -7.47 -9.33 4.17
C ASP A 48 -6.57 -8.45 5.05
N VAL A 49 -6.22 -7.28 4.51
CA VAL A 49 -5.59 -6.19 5.25
C VAL A 49 -6.54 -5.00 5.24
N VAL A 50 -6.99 -4.59 6.43
CA VAL A 50 -7.77 -3.36 6.59
C VAL A 50 -6.81 -2.21 6.85
N VAL A 51 -6.81 -1.23 5.96
CA VAL A 51 -5.95 -0.05 6.01
C VAL A 51 -6.77 1.17 6.43
N ARG A 52 -6.26 1.99 7.34
CA ARG A 52 -6.91 3.21 7.82
C ARG A 52 -5.89 4.34 8.01
N GLY A 53 -6.22 5.52 7.49
CA GLY A 53 -5.43 6.74 7.60
C GLY A 53 -5.79 7.72 6.48
N GLU A 54 -5.15 8.88 6.48
CA GLU A 54 -5.29 9.88 5.43
C GLU A 54 -3.89 10.40 5.07
N ILE A 55 -3.61 10.51 3.77
CA ILE A 55 -2.40 11.15 3.25
C ILE A 55 -2.84 12.24 2.30
N ALA A 56 -2.54 13.48 2.67
CA ALA A 56 -2.86 14.64 1.85
C ALA A 56 -1.84 14.83 0.71
N SER A 57 -2.26 15.52 -0.35
CA SER A 57 -1.37 16.02 -1.40
C SER A 57 -0.55 14.95 -2.14
N VAL A 58 -1.16 13.80 -2.39
CA VAL A 58 -0.53 12.71 -3.16
C VAL A 58 -0.54 13.06 -4.65
N ALA A 59 0.65 13.19 -5.25
CA ALA A 59 0.79 13.53 -6.67
C ALA A 59 0.21 12.42 -7.58
N GLY A 60 -0.61 12.81 -8.55
CA GLY A 60 -1.22 11.89 -9.53
C GLY A 60 -2.20 10.88 -8.93
N ALA A 61 -2.71 11.13 -7.72
CA ALA A 61 -3.57 10.16 -7.02
C ALA A 61 -4.91 9.92 -7.73
N ALA A 62 -5.43 10.90 -8.46
CA ALA A 62 -6.70 10.76 -9.18
C ALA A 62 -6.57 9.84 -10.40
N GLU A 63 -5.38 9.76 -10.98
CA GLU A 63 -5.07 8.98 -12.19
C GLU A 63 -4.33 7.67 -11.90
N ALA A 64 -3.87 7.46 -10.67
CA ALA A 64 -3.06 6.31 -10.30
C ALA A 64 -3.88 5.01 -10.27
N ALA A 65 -3.37 3.97 -10.93
CA ALA A 65 -3.87 2.62 -10.83
C ALA A 65 -3.53 1.96 -9.48
N ALA A 66 -2.47 2.42 -8.81
CA ALA A 66 -2.12 1.99 -7.46
C ALA A 66 -1.27 3.04 -6.72
N VAL A 67 -1.27 2.93 -5.39
CA VAL A 67 -0.44 3.74 -4.49
C VAL A 67 0.53 2.86 -3.69
N VAL A 68 1.77 3.33 -3.53
CA VAL A 68 2.75 2.75 -2.59
C VAL A 68 2.71 3.55 -1.31
N VAL A 69 2.32 2.90 -0.21
CA VAL A 69 2.06 3.57 1.07
C VAL A 69 2.83 2.87 2.19
N PRO A 70 3.72 3.57 2.93
CA PRO A 70 4.29 3.04 4.15
C PRO A 70 3.18 2.98 5.21
N MET A 71 3.08 1.86 5.90
CA MET A 71 2.05 1.66 6.91
C MET A 71 2.62 1.02 8.17
N ARG A 72 2.06 1.38 9.31
CA ARG A 72 2.29 0.67 10.56
C ARG A 72 1.35 -0.53 10.64
N SER A 73 1.92 -1.74 10.68
CA SER A 73 1.15 -2.98 10.78
C SER A 73 1.01 -3.46 12.22
N TYR A 74 -0.18 -3.93 12.56
CA TYR A 74 -0.49 -4.53 13.86
C TYR A 74 -0.90 -6.00 13.67
N ALA A 75 -0.48 -6.85 14.61
CA ALA A 75 -0.90 -8.25 14.66
C ALA A 75 -2.37 -8.37 15.09
N ILE A 76 -3.00 -9.49 14.71
CA ILE A 76 -4.39 -9.80 15.08
C ILE A 76 -4.53 -9.74 16.61
N GLY A 77 -5.48 -8.94 17.12
CA GLY A 77 -5.75 -8.79 18.56
C GLY A 77 -5.12 -7.55 19.21
N VAL A 78 -4.32 -6.78 18.48
CA VAL A 78 -3.81 -5.47 18.93
C VAL A 78 -4.60 -4.40 18.19
N SER A 79 -5.42 -3.61 18.90
CA SER A 79 -6.01 -2.42 18.28
C SER A 79 -4.96 -1.31 18.15
N ALA A 80 -5.07 -0.54 17.08
CA ALA A 80 -4.43 0.78 17.01
C ALA A 80 -5.00 1.73 18.07
#